data_AF-A0A8T3ZUL6-F1
#
_entry.id   AF-A0A8T3ZUL6-F1
#
_cell.length_a   1.000
_cell.length_b   1.000
_cell.length_c   1.000
_cell.angle_alpha   90.00
_cell.angle_beta   90.00
_cell.angle_gamma   90.00
#
_symmetry.space_group_name_H-M   'P 1'
#
loop_
_entity.id
_entity.type
_entity.pdbx_description
1 polymer ?
#
loop_
_entity_poly.entity_id
_entity_poly.type
_entity_poly.pdbx_seq_one_letter_code
_entity_poly.pdbx_strand_id
1 'polypeptide(L)'
;MLPLIWRNITERYRLLGVHCQICGKDYFPQRRICPVCRRKGKFVPKQMPHEGKIVSFSLVHSAPSGFELEAPYFLALIELSNGVRLLSQLVDSPAQKVAIGVPVRMVFRKIFEDGPEGAIAYGYKFKVVSGEGKKPAGKKNPRKMAAVNS
;
A
#
# COMPACT_ATOMS: atom_id res chain seq x y z
N MET A 1 -8.34 18.36 11.88
CA MET A 1 -8.38 17.14 11.02
C MET A 1 -9.40 16.08 11.46
N LEU A 2 -9.96 16.18 12.67
CA LEU A 2 -10.77 15.16 13.36
C LEU A 2 -11.99 14.59 12.62
N PRO A 3 -12.89 15.39 12.00
CA PRO A 3 -14.10 14.83 11.39
C PRO A 3 -13.82 13.88 10.22
N LEU A 4 -12.73 14.11 9.48
CA LEU A 4 -12.30 13.24 8.38
C LEU A 4 -11.72 11.92 8.89
N ILE A 5 -10.95 11.97 9.98
CA ILE A 5 -10.42 10.76 10.63
C ILE A 5 -11.59 9.89 11.07
N TRP A 6 -12.54 10.45 11.81
CA TRP A 6 -13.71 9.73 12.35
C TRP A 6 -14.56 9.07 11.25
N ARG A 7 -14.89 9.79 10.17
CA ARG A 7 -15.69 9.25 9.06
C ARG A 7 -15.02 8.06 8.35
N ASN A 8 -13.68 8.06 8.31
CA ASN A 8 -12.92 7.07 7.55
C ASN A 8 -12.31 5.97 8.45
N ILE A 9 -12.70 5.89 9.74
CA ILE A 9 -12.20 4.86 10.68
C ILE A 9 -12.40 3.46 10.10
N THR A 10 -13.60 3.16 9.57
CA THR A 10 -13.90 1.81 9.05
C THR A 10 -13.03 1.44 7.85
N GLU A 11 -12.79 2.38 6.94
CA GLU A 11 -11.89 2.20 5.80
C GLU A 11 -10.44 2.02 6.26
N ARG A 12 -9.97 2.86 7.19
CA ARG A 12 -8.57 2.86 7.61
C ARG A 12 -8.23 1.70 8.53
N TYR A 13 -9.14 1.32 9.43
CA TYR A 13 -8.84 0.34 10.48
C TYR A 13 -9.10 -1.07 9.98
N ARG A 14 -10.19 -1.23 9.22
CA ARG A 14 -10.60 -2.54 8.75
C ARG A 14 -10.26 -2.78 7.30
N LEU A 15 -9.91 -1.77 6.50
CA LEU A 15 -9.85 -1.89 5.02
C LEU A 15 -11.23 -2.19 4.43
N LEU A 16 -12.26 -1.56 4.98
CA LEU A 16 -13.64 -1.72 4.51
C LEU A 16 -13.85 -0.94 3.21
N GLY A 17 -14.12 -1.65 2.12
CA GLY A 17 -14.47 -1.09 0.82
C GLY A 17 -15.94 -1.35 0.49
N VAL A 18 -16.25 -1.32 -0.81
CA VAL A 18 -17.59 -1.63 -1.33
C VAL A 18 -17.55 -2.60 -2.49
N HIS A 19 -18.58 -3.42 -2.60
CA HIS A 19 -18.83 -4.30 -3.74
C HIS A 19 -20.07 -3.84 -4.50
N CYS A 20 -19.96 -3.69 -5.82
CA CYS A 20 -21.11 -3.37 -6.67
C CYS A 20 -21.85 -4.66 -7.04
N GLN A 21 -23.09 -4.83 -6.54
CA GLN A 21 -23.90 -6.01 -6.82
C GLN A 21 -24.30 -6.17 -8.29
N ILE A 22 -24.15 -5.13 -9.11
CA ILE A 22 -24.56 -5.16 -10.53
C ILE A 22 -23.42 -5.58 -11.46
N CYS A 23 -22.23 -5.00 -11.30
CA CYS A 23 -21.08 -5.33 -12.14
C CYS A 23 -20.06 -6.26 -11.46
N GLY A 24 -20.30 -6.66 -10.22
CA GLY A 24 -19.44 -7.57 -9.45
C GLY A 24 -18.07 -7.01 -9.08
N LYS A 25 -17.81 -5.70 -9.30
CA LYS A 25 -16.51 -5.09 -9.02
C LYS A 25 -16.40 -4.62 -7.57
N ASP A 26 -15.24 -4.88 -6.98
CA ASP A 26 -14.83 -4.37 -5.68
C ASP A 26 -14.12 -3.01 -5.84
N TYR A 27 -14.33 -2.12 -4.87
CA TYR A 27 -13.70 -0.81 -4.83
C TYR A 27 -13.22 -0.47 -3.43
N PHE A 28 -12.06 0.15 -3.39
CA PHE A 28 -11.48 0.78 -2.22
C PHE A 28 -10.74 2.06 -2.65
N PRO A 29 -10.88 3.20 -1.95
CA PRO A 29 -11.79 3.47 -0.83
C PRO A 29 -13.29 3.36 -1.19
N GLN A 30 -14.20 3.55 -0.23
CA GLN A 30 -15.63 3.46 -0.51
C GLN A 30 -16.05 4.57 -1.49
N ARG A 31 -16.96 4.24 -2.41
CA ARG A 31 -17.45 5.16 -3.43
C ARG A 31 -18.96 5.28 -3.36
N ARG A 32 -19.49 6.47 -3.66
CA ARG A 32 -20.94 6.69 -3.77
C ARG A 32 -21.52 6.32 -5.13
N ILE A 33 -20.71 6.36 -6.19
CA ILE A 33 -21.14 6.12 -7.57
C ILE A 33 -20.22 5.09 -8.22
N CYS A 34 -20.80 4.07 -8.84
CA CYS A 34 -20.04 3.05 -9.54
C CYS A 34 -19.49 3.61 -10.87
N PRO A 35 -18.17 3.51 -11.14
CA PRO A 35 -17.60 3.97 -12.41
C PRO A 35 -18.18 3.25 -13.64
N VAL A 36 -18.61 1.99 -13.48
CA VAL A 36 -19.16 1.17 -14.56
C VAL A 36 -20.67 1.37 -14.70
N CYS A 37 -21.43 1.16 -13.63
CA CYS A 37 -22.89 1.19 -13.65
C CYS A 37 -23.49 2.59 -13.46
N ARG A 38 -22.67 3.58 -13.06
CA ARG A 38 -23.08 4.93 -12.67
C ARG A 38 -24.22 4.90 -11.65
N ARG A 39 -25.30 5.63 -11.91
CA ARG A 39 -26.49 5.73 -11.05
C ARG A 39 -27.17 4.40 -10.76
N LYS A 40 -27.02 3.40 -11.64
CA LYS A 40 -27.64 2.08 -11.42
C LYS A 40 -26.90 1.30 -10.33
N GLY A 41 -25.61 1.56 -10.12
CA GLY A 41 -24.76 0.77 -9.23
C GLY A 41 -25.30 0.67 -7.80
N LYS A 42 -25.41 -0.55 -7.29
CA LYS A 42 -25.81 -0.84 -5.92
C LYS A 42 -24.60 -1.32 -5.13
N PHE A 43 -24.13 -0.51 -4.20
CA PHE A 43 -22.98 -0.84 -3.37
C PHE A 43 -23.41 -1.47 -2.05
N VAL A 44 -22.70 -2.54 -1.67
CA VAL A 44 -22.77 -3.12 -0.33
C VAL A 44 -21.37 -3.04 0.31
N PRO A 45 -21.26 -2.76 1.62
CA PRO A 45 -19.98 -2.79 2.31
C PRO A 45 -19.34 -4.17 2.19
N LYS A 46 -18.04 -4.22 1.87
CA LYS A 46 -17.28 -5.46 1.77
C LYS A 46 -15.90 -5.30 2.38
N GLN A 47 -15.55 -6.24 3.24
CA GLN A 47 -14.21 -6.34 3.80
C GLN A 47 -13.21 -6.69 2.69
N MET A 48 -12.24 -5.80 2.41
CA MET A 48 -11.20 -6.09 1.43
C MET A 48 -10.22 -7.14 1.99
N PRO A 49 -9.59 -7.95 1.13
CA PRO A 49 -8.54 -8.87 1.54
C PRO A 49 -7.39 -8.13 2.21
N HIS A 50 -6.80 -8.73 3.24
CA HIS A 50 -5.63 -8.18 3.91
C HIS A 50 -4.32 -8.64 3.29
N GLU A 51 -4.38 -9.42 2.23
CA GLU A 51 -3.24 -9.96 1.50
C GLU A 51 -3.19 -9.37 0.10
N GLY A 52 -1.98 -9.12 -0.38
CA GLY A 52 -1.73 -8.59 -1.71
C GLY A 52 -0.29 -8.79 -2.14
N LYS A 53 0.08 -8.12 -3.22
CA LYS A 53 1.44 -8.13 -3.79
C LYS A 53 1.86 -6.72 -4.19
N ILE A 54 3.17 -6.46 -4.15
CA ILE A 54 3.74 -5.19 -4.59
C ILE A 54 3.67 -5.10 -6.12
N VAL A 55 3.00 -4.09 -6.65
CA VAL A 55 2.96 -3.79 -8.10
C VAL A 55 4.10 -2.85 -8.50
N SER A 56 4.35 -1.84 -7.68
CA SER A 56 5.43 -0.87 -7.84
C SER A 56 5.77 -0.27 -6.48
N PHE A 57 6.97 0.24 -6.30
CA PHE A 57 7.38 0.90 -5.07
C PHE A 57 8.42 2.00 -5.33
N SER A 58 8.52 2.94 -4.39
CA SER A 58 9.55 3.97 -4.35
C SER A 58 10.12 4.08 -2.94
N LEU A 59 11.42 4.36 -2.82
CA LEU A 59 12.08 4.64 -1.56
C LEU A 59 12.10 6.16 -1.33
N VAL A 60 11.37 6.62 -0.33
CA VAL A 60 11.26 8.03 0.01
C VAL A 60 12.39 8.38 0.97
N HIS A 61 13.37 9.16 0.49
CA HIS A 61 14.50 9.62 1.28
C HIS A 61 14.26 10.96 1.98
N SER A 62 13.49 11.85 1.35
CA SER A 62 13.12 13.15 1.90
C SER A 62 11.65 13.11 2.26
N ALA A 63 11.37 12.95 3.55
CA ALA A 63 10.01 12.91 4.06
C ALA A 63 9.46 14.33 4.25
N PRO A 64 8.14 14.53 4.06
CA PRO A 64 7.47 15.77 4.43
C PRO A 64 7.51 15.97 5.94
N SER A 65 7.20 17.19 6.39
CA SER A 65 7.17 17.51 7.81
C SER A 65 6.21 16.62 8.59
N GLY A 66 6.65 16.12 9.75
CA GLY A 66 5.92 15.17 10.60
C GLY A 66 6.18 13.68 10.27
N PHE A 67 6.96 13.38 9.23
CA PHE A 67 7.35 12.01 8.84
C PHE A 67 8.86 11.81 8.80
N GLU A 68 9.65 12.77 9.31
CA GLU A 68 11.10 12.79 9.27
C GLU A 68 11.70 11.56 9.96
N LEU A 69 11.09 11.13 11.06
CA LEU A 69 11.51 9.95 11.83
C LEU A 69 11.24 8.62 11.11
N GLU A 70 10.40 8.62 10.07
CA GLU A 70 10.12 7.42 9.27
C GLU A 70 11.04 7.32 8.05
N ALA A 71 11.81 8.37 7.71
CA ALA A 71 12.71 8.36 6.56
C ALA A 71 13.98 7.54 6.84
N PRO A 72 14.45 6.71 5.88
CA PRO A 72 13.82 6.38 4.61
C PRO A 72 12.74 5.30 4.76
N TYR A 73 11.63 5.44 4.03
CA TYR A 73 10.56 4.42 3.98
C TYR A 73 10.14 4.08 2.55
N PHE A 74 9.64 2.85 2.37
CA PHE A 74 9.07 2.42 1.10
C PHE A 74 7.61 2.83 1.00
N LEU A 75 7.25 3.51 -0.09
CA LEU A 75 5.86 3.73 -0.50
C LEU A 75 5.56 2.78 -1.66
N ALA A 76 4.55 1.91 -1.49
CA ALA A 76 4.23 0.87 -2.45
C ALA A 76 2.79 0.98 -2.97
N LEU A 77 2.63 0.71 -4.26
CA LEU A 77 1.35 0.37 -4.88
C LEU A 77 1.13 -1.13 -4.69
N ILE A 78 0.08 -1.49 -3.97
CA ILE A 78 -0.25 -2.86 -3.60
C ILE A 78 -1.52 -3.28 -4.34
N GLU A 79 -1.49 -4.44 -4.98
CA GLU A 79 -2.67 -5.10 -5.53
C GLU A 79 -3.10 -6.21 -4.56
N LEU A 80 -4.29 -6.05 -3.99
CA LEU A 80 -4.92 -7.04 -3.12
C LEU A 80 -5.34 -8.27 -3.94
N SER A 81 -5.59 -9.39 -3.27
CA SER A 81 -5.98 -10.65 -3.95
C SER A 81 -7.26 -10.56 -4.78
N ASN A 82 -8.15 -9.60 -4.50
CA ASN A 82 -9.35 -9.31 -5.29
C ASN A 82 -9.12 -8.31 -6.44
N GLY A 83 -7.87 -7.93 -6.72
CA GLY A 83 -7.48 -7.03 -7.82
C GLY A 83 -7.60 -5.53 -7.49
N VAL A 84 -8.09 -5.16 -6.31
CA VAL A 84 -8.13 -3.77 -5.85
C VAL A 84 -6.71 -3.26 -5.59
N ARG A 85 -6.41 -2.05 -6.04
CA ARG A 85 -5.10 -1.42 -5.85
C ARG A 85 -5.16 -0.25 -4.88
N LEU A 86 -4.16 -0.14 -4.01
CA LEU A 86 -4.04 0.95 -3.04
C LEU A 86 -2.58 1.33 -2.82
N LEU A 87 -2.36 2.57 -2.38
CA LEU A 87 -1.06 3.05 -1.92
C LEU A 87 -0.92 2.84 -0.41
N SER A 88 0.22 2.33 0.02
CA SER A 88 0.55 2.22 1.45
C SER A 88 2.05 2.17 1.66
N GLN A 89 2.50 2.57 2.85
CA GLN A 89 3.89 2.39 3.24
C GLN A 89 4.16 0.92 3.59
N LEU A 90 5.38 0.46 3.31
CA LEU A 90 5.87 -0.83 3.81
C LEU A 90 6.61 -0.63 5.13
N VAL A 91 6.23 -1.41 6.15
CA VAL A 91 6.86 -1.45 7.47
C VAL A 91 7.42 -2.85 7.75
N ASP A 92 8.33 -2.94 8.71
CA ASP A 92 9.00 -4.19 9.13
C ASP A 92 9.56 -5.00 7.94
N SER A 93 9.97 -4.31 6.87
CA SER A 93 10.33 -4.91 5.58
C SER A 93 11.75 -4.48 5.21
N PRO A 94 12.77 -5.33 5.48
CA PRO A 94 14.14 -5.05 5.08
C PRO A 94 14.23 -4.81 3.57
N ALA A 95 15.03 -3.84 3.14
CA ALA A 95 15.13 -3.43 1.74
C ALA A 95 15.39 -4.59 0.77
N GLN A 96 16.14 -5.61 1.21
CA GLN A 96 16.47 -6.78 0.40
C GLN A 96 15.26 -7.67 0.10
N LYS A 97 14.19 -7.57 0.90
CA LYS A 97 12.94 -8.32 0.73
C LYS A 97 11.88 -7.55 -0.06
N VAL A 98 12.11 -6.27 -0.34
CA VAL A 98 11.17 -5.42 -1.09
C VAL A 98 11.45 -5.54 -2.58
N ALA A 99 10.56 -6.22 -3.30
CA ALA A 99 10.61 -6.35 -4.75
C ALA A 99 9.20 -6.42 -5.34
N ILE A 100 9.08 -6.11 -6.63
CA ILE A 100 7.82 -6.24 -7.37
C ILE A 100 7.39 -7.72 -7.37
N GLY A 101 6.10 -7.96 -7.14
CA GLY A 101 5.49 -9.29 -7.07
C GLY A 101 5.56 -9.98 -5.71
N VAL A 102 6.33 -9.44 -4.75
CA VAL A 102 6.45 -10.03 -3.41
C VAL A 102 5.14 -9.91 -2.64
N PRO A 103 4.71 -10.97 -1.92
CA PRO A 103 3.50 -10.94 -1.12
C PRO A 103 3.64 -10.04 0.10
N VAL A 104 2.56 -9.33 0.41
CA VAL A 104 2.44 -8.41 1.53
C VAL A 104 1.14 -8.66 2.29
N ARG A 105 1.15 -8.32 3.58
CA ARG A 105 -0.02 -8.40 4.45
C ARG A 105 -0.25 -7.09 5.18
N MET A 106 -1.52 -6.72 5.32
CA MET A 106 -1.98 -5.56 6.06
C MET A 106 -1.60 -5.67 7.53
N VAL A 107 -1.15 -4.56 8.10
CA VAL A 107 -0.93 -4.39 9.53
C VAL A 107 -1.53 -3.07 9.99
N PHE A 108 -2.02 -3.03 11.23
CA PHE A 108 -2.57 -1.82 11.83
C PHE A 108 -1.45 -1.01 12.49
N ARG A 109 -1.33 0.28 12.14
CA ARG A 109 -0.25 1.16 12.60
C ARG A 109 -0.75 2.58 12.83
N LYS A 110 -0.02 3.32 13.64
CA LYS A 110 -0.10 4.79 13.68
C LYS A 110 0.31 5.32 12.30
N ILE A 111 -0.49 6.22 11.74
CA ILE A 111 -0.25 6.85 10.44
C ILE A 111 0.31 8.26 10.62
N PHE A 112 -0.29 9.06 11.51
CA PHE A 112 0.22 10.38 11.88
C PHE A 112 -0.41 10.84 13.19
N GLU A 113 0.09 11.95 13.73
CA GLU A 113 -0.39 12.62 14.93
C GLU A 113 -0.60 14.11 14.65
N ASP A 114 -1.75 14.67 15.03
CA ASP A 114 -2.15 16.07 14.75
C ASP A 114 -1.55 17.06 15.78
N GLY A 115 -0.24 16.99 16.01
CA GLY A 115 0.48 17.76 17.03
C GLY A 115 0.42 17.16 18.45
N PRO A 116 1.07 17.77 19.46
CA PRO A 116 1.29 17.16 20.78
C PRO A 116 0.01 16.88 21.58
N GLU A 117 -1.02 17.69 21.37
CA GLU A 117 -2.34 17.55 22.01
C GLU A 117 -3.41 17.06 21.02
N GLY A 118 -2.98 16.66 19.82
CA GLY A 118 -3.84 16.25 18.73
C GLY A 118 -4.28 14.80 18.82
N ALA A 119 -5.20 14.42 17.92
CA ALA A 119 -5.56 13.02 17.78
C ALA A 119 -4.46 12.22 17.06
N ILE A 120 -4.26 10.99 17.52
CA ILE A 120 -3.45 10.00 16.85
C ILE A 120 -4.34 9.28 15.82
N ALA A 121 -3.97 9.38 14.54
CA ALA A 121 -4.66 8.69 13.47
C ALA A 121 -4.00 7.32 13.23
N TYR A 122 -4.79 6.25 13.39
CA TYR A 122 -4.37 4.91 13.03
C TYR A 122 -4.91 4.49 11.65
N GLY A 123 -4.35 3.43 11.08
CA GLY A 123 -4.78 2.87 9.82
C GLY A 123 -3.93 1.70 9.35
N TYR A 124 -4.09 1.33 8.09
CA TYR A 124 -3.34 0.25 7.48
C TYR A 124 -1.96 0.73 6.98
N LYS A 125 -0.93 -0.04 7.31
CA LYS A 125 0.33 -0.16 6.56
C LYS A 125 0.45 -1.61 6.07
N PHE A 126 1.47 -1.93 5.28
CA PHE A 126 1.71 -3.31 4.84
C PHE A 126 3.11 -3.77 5.24
N LYS A 127 3.28 -5.08 5.44
CA LYS A 127 4.60 -5.69 5.60
C LYS A 127 4.78 -6.83 4.61
N VAL A 128 6.01 -7.05 4.18
CA VAL A 128 6.37 -8.21 3.38
C VAL A 128 6.17 -9.48 4.20
N VAL A 129 5.46 -10.45 3.62
CA VAL A 129 5.34 -11.79 4.19
C VAL A 129 6.43 -12.62 3.55
N SER A 130 7.41 -13.07 4.33
CA SER A 130 8.48 -13.95 3.83
C SER A 130 7.91 -15.33 3.51
N GLY A 131 7.39 -15.51 2.29
CA GLY A 131 7.56 -16.75 1.54
C GLY A 131 8.80 -16.59 0.66
N GLU A 132 9.47 -17.68 0.32
CA GLU A 132 10.70 -17.75 -0.50
C GLU A 132 10.57 -16.98 -1.84
N GLY A 133 10.75 -15.66 -1.80
CA GLY A 133 10.82 -14.82 -2.98
C GLY A 133 12.16 -15.06 -3.65
N LYS A 134 12.13 -15.82 -4.75
CA LYS A 134 13.25 -15.96 -5.70
C LYS A 134 14.00 -14.64 -5.81
N LYS A 135 15.25 -14.67 -5.37
CA LYS A 135 16.25 -13.61 -5.57
C LYS A 135 16.12 -13.10 -7.00
N PRO A 136 15.89 -11.80 -7.26
CA PRO A 136 15.93 -11.30 -8.63
C PRO A 136 17.31 -11.63 -9.18
N ALA A 137 17.34 -12.41 -10.26
CA ALA A 137 18.57 -12.76 -10.97
C ALA A 137 19.31 -11.46 -11.27
N GLY A 138 20.45 -11.28 -10.61
CA GLY A 138 21.32 -10.14 -10.87
C GLY A 138 21.63 -10.11 -12.35
N LYS A 139 21.18 -9.06 -13.05
CA LYS A 139 21.75 -8.72 -14.34
C LYS A 139 23.24 -8.44 -14.10
N LYS A 140 24.08 -9.44 -14.30
CA LYS A 140 25.52 -9.25 -14.49
C LYS A 140 25.64 -8.31 -15.68
N ASN A 141 26.03 -7.07 -15.42
CA ASN A 141 26.30 -6.09 -16.45
C ASN A 141 27.61 -6.50 -17.16
N PRO A 142 27.60 -6.93 -18.43
CA PRO A 142 28.79 -7.42 -19.12
C PRO A 142 29.60 -6.26 -19.73
N ARG A 143 29.93 -5.24 -18.93
CA ARG A 143 30.76 -4.09 -19.36
C ARG A 143 31.89 -3.79 -18.38
N LYS A 144 32.60 -4.83 -17.93
CA LYS A 144 33.95 -4.72 -17.36
C LYS A 144 34.86 -5.79 -17.96
N MET A 145 35.04 -5.76 -19.28
CA MET A 145 36.17 -6.39 -19.97
C MET A 145 36.39 -5.69 -21.31
N ALA A 146 37.15 -4.59 -21.28
CA ALA A 146 37.92 -4.11 -22.41
C ALA A 146 39.07 -3.31 -21.81
N ALA A 147 40.18 -4.01 -21.58
CA ALA A 147 41.48 -3.42 -21.33
C ALA A 147 41.85 -2.52 -22.51
N VAL A 148 42.43 -1.35 -22.23
CA VAL A 148 43.46 -0.77 -23.09
C VAL A 148 44.49 -0.14 -22.16
N ASN A 149 45.66 -0.78 -22.15
CA ASN A 149 46.94 -0.20 -21.72
C ASN A 149 47.23 1.03 -22.58
N SER A 150 47.56 2.17 -21.96
CA SER A 150 48.57 3.16 -22.37
C SER A 150 48.73 4.17 -21.25
#